data_AF-A0A0S8B2G6-F1
#
_entry.id   AF-A0A0S8B2G6-F1
#
_cell.length_a   1.000
_cell.length_b   1.000
_cell.length_c   1.000
_cell.angle_alpha   90.00
_cell.angle_beta   90.00
_cell.angle_gamma   90.00
#
_symmetry.space_group_name_H-M   'P 1'
#
loop_
_entity.id
_entity.type
_entity.pdbx_description
1 polymer ?
#
loop_
_entity_poly.entity_id
_entity_poly.type
_entity_poly.pdbx_seq_one_letter_code
_entity_poly.pdbx_strand_id
1 'polypeptide(L)'
;MAAAVNLAARLVEVSEQGEIFVGPDTHRLTDTLFVYETLEPIHLKGKSDPVQIYRLIRVRKKPGNVRGLAGLESAMVGRDVEVASLLVSKKTLKAGQGGIALITGEPGLGKTRLITEWKAALDGQPLKVVQGRCLSYGQKMAYHMLVDLLHSVLGAPPGTEPSKIRAALRTLVEDLFPEAQMEVYPYLAHLLSLSLDREALELVRDLDPLALKAQYQKTFRRLFSSLAFRQPLIVILEDIHWADPSSTDLLVKLLPLILDNPLLFCGVARSS
;
A
#
# COMPACT_ATOMS: atom_id res chain seq x y z
N MET A 1 -2.30 -30.53 1.57
CA MET A 1 -3.41 -29.69 1.09
C MET A 1 -4.79 -30.32 1.30
N ALA A 2 -5.01 -31.61 0.98
CA ALA A 2 -6.34 -32.24 1.10
C ALA A 2 -6.99 -32.21 2.51
N ALA A 3 -6.18 -32.33 3.58
CA ALA A 3 -6.70 -32.31 4.96
C ALA A 3 -7.24 -30.94 5.41
N ALA A 4 -6.64 -29.84 4.94
CA ALA A 4 -7.05 -28.47 5.29
C ALA A 4 -8.35 -28.07 4.57
N VAL A 5 -8.51 -28.49 3.31
CA VAL A 5 -9.73 -28.24 2.51
C VAL A 5 -10.93 -28.99 3.11
N ASN A 6 -10.73 -30.24 3.54
CA ASN A 6 -11.79 -31.02 4.20
C ASN A 6 -12.20 -30.45 5.56
N LEU A 7 -11.29 -29.80 6.28
CA LEU A 7 -11.61 -29.13 7.54
C LEU A 7 -12.41 -27.85 7.29
N ALA A 8 -12.00 -27.03 6.32
CA ALA A 8 -12.69 -25.79 5.96
C ALA A 8 -14.15 -26.04 5.54
N ALA A 9 -14.40 -27.07 4.71
CA ALA A 9 -15.76 -27.42 4.27
C ALA A 9 -16.69 -27.77 5.45
N ARG A 10 -16.17 -28.44 6.48
CA ARG A 10 -16.94 -28.85 7.66
C ARG A 10 -17.18 -27.71 8.64
N LEU A 11 -16.26 -26.76 8.71
CA LEU A 11 -16.43 -25.56 9.52
C LEU A 11 -17.54 -24.65 8.97
N VAL A 12 -17.78 -24.67 7.66
CA VAL A 12 -18.90 -23.97 7.02
C VAL A 12 -20.26 -24.60 7.40
N GLU A 13 -20.32 -25.93 7.56
CA GLU A 13 -21.57 -26.63 7.94
C GLU A 13 -22.03 -26.29 9.36
N VAL A 14 -21.11 -25.84 10.24
CA VAL A 14 -21.38 -25.54 11.65
C VAL A 14 -21.36 -24.05 11.97
N SER A 15 -21.05 -23.19 10.99
CA SER A 15 -21.07 -21.73 11.16
C SER A 15 -22.45 -21.14 10.89
N GLU A 16 -22.85 -20.13 11.66
CA GLU A 16 -24.05 -19.35 11.37
C GLU A 16 -23.82 -18.33 10.24
N GLN A 17 -24.90 -17.80 9.67
CA GLN A 17 -24.84 -16.88 8.53
C GLN A 17 -24.08 -15.60 8.88
N GLY A 18 -22.93 -15.38 8.25
CA GLY A 18 -22.06 -14.22 8.48
C GLY A 18 -20.88 -14.49 9.40
N GLU A 19 -20.75 -15.70 9.95
CA GLU A 19 -19.59 -16.11 10.73
C GLU A 19 -18.53 -16.81 9.87
N ILE A 20 -17.26 -16.59 10.20
CA ILE A 20 -16.14 -17.28 9.55
C ILE A 20 -15.36 -18.03 10.63
N PHE A 21 -15.43 -19.36 10.59
CA PHE A 21 -14.70 -20.23 11.50
C PHE A 21 -13.43 -20.77 10.85
N VAL A 22 -12.36 -20.85 11.64
CA VAL A 22 -11.08 -21.38 11.18
C VAL A 22 -10.55 -22.42 12.17
N GLY A 23 -9.87 -23.42 11.64
CA GLY A 23 -9.16 -24.42 12.44
C GLY A 23 -7.79 -23.92 12.93
N PRO A 24 -7.08 -24.72 13.74
CA PRO A 24 -5.84 -24.30 14.42
C PRO A 24 -4.71 -23.91 13.46
N ASP A 25 -4.56 -24.62 12.34
CA ASP A 25 -3.53 -24.32 11.36
C ASP A 25 -3.77 -22.99 10.67
N THR A 26 -5.01 -22.73 10.25
CA THR A 26 -5.39 -21.46 9.63
C THR A 26 -5.23 -20.34 10.65
N HIS A 27 -5.74 -20.50 11.87
CA HIS A 27 -5.55 -19.53 12.96
C HIS A 27 -4.07 -19.21 13.17
N ARG A 28 -3.20 -20.22 13.30
CA ARG A 28 -1.76 -20.03 13.49
C ARG A 28 -1.10 -19.25 12.35
N LEU A 29 -1.53 -19.48 11.11
CA LEU A 29 -0.98 -18.80 9.93
C LEU A 29 -1.51 -17.37 9.76
N THR A 30 -2.65 -17.03 10.37
CA THR A 30 -3.35 -15.76 10.13
C THR A 30 -3.62 -14.94 11.39
N ASP A 31 -3.21 -15.37 12.58
CA ASP A 31 -3.41 -14.64 13.84
C ASP A 31 -2.72 -13.26 13.83
N THR A 32 -1.65 -13.09 13.05
CA THR A 32 -1.01 -11.79 12.86
C THR A 32 -1.86 -10.81 12.02
N LEU A 33 -2.82 -11.31 11.24
CA LEU A 33 -3.67 -10.52 10.34
C LEU A 33 -5.03 -10.20 10.92
N PHE A 34 -5.59 -11.11 11.71
CA PHE A 34 -6.97 -11.02 12.16
C PHE A 34 -7.10 -11.17 13.68
N VAL A 35 -8.21 -10.70 14.22
CA VAL A 35 -8.61 -10.91 15.60
C VAL A 35 -9.58 -12.08 15.61
N TYR A 36 -9.24 -13.10 16.40
CA TYR A 36 -10.07 -14.28 16.59
C TYR A 36 -10.60 -14.34 18.02
N GLU A 37 -11.76 -14.96 18.17
CA GLU A 37 -12.28 -15.46 19.43
C GLU A 37 -12.10 -16.97 19.46
N THR A 38 -11.63 -17.50 20.59
CA THR A 38 -11.46 -18.95 20.78
C THR A 38 -12.80 -19.52 21.24
N LEU A 39 -13.33 -20.51 20.49
CA LEU A 39 -14.58 -21.19 20.83
C LEU A 39 -14.29 -22.55 21.49
N GLU A 40 -15.30 -23.18 22.07
CA GLU A 40 -15.17 -24.54 22.58
C GLU A 40 -14.82 -25.54 21.46
N PRO A 41 -13.92 -26.52 21.69
CA PRO A 41 -13.62 -27.56 20.72
C PRO A 41 -14.87 -28.36 20.33
N ILE A 42 -15.03 -28.64 19.03
CA ILE A 42 -16.19 -29.41 18.53
C ILE A 42 -15.76 -30.74 17.92
N HIS A 43 -16.64 -31.73 18.01
CA HIS A 43 -16.46 -33.01 17.33
C HIS A 43 -16.86 -32.88 15.87
N LEU A 44 -15.90 -33.08 14.96
CA LEU A 44 -16.14 -33.08 13.53
C LEU A 44 -16.16 -34.50 12.99
N LYS A 45 -17.11 -34.80 12.11
CA LYS A 45 -17.29 -36.13 11.52
C LYS A 45 -15.98 -36.67 10.92
N GLY A 46 -15.47 -37.80 11.38
CA GLY A 46 -14.22 -38.40 10.88
C GLY A 46 -12.94 -37.88 11.53
N LYS A 47 -13.04 -37.17 12.65
CA LYS A 47 -11.94 -36.92 13.59
C LYS A 47 -12.26 -37.62 14.91
N SER A 48 -11.27 -38.33 15.47
CA SER A 48 -11.37 -39.02 16.75
C SER A 48 -11.43 -38.04 17.93
N ASP A 49 -10.69 -36.94 17.83
CA ASP A 49 -10.56 -35.93 18.88
C ASP A 49 -11.32 -34.64 18.51
N PRO A 50 -11.89 -33.94 19.50
CA PRO A 50 -12.51 -32.63 19.27
C PRO A 50 -11.48 -31.62 18.76
N VAL A 51 -11.87 -30.83 17.78
CA VAL A 51 -11.01 -29.87 17.08
C VAL A 51 -11.26 -28.48 17.64
N GLN A 52 -10.20 -27.80 18.08
CA GLN A 52 -10.24 -26.41 18.50
C GLN A 52 -10.65 -25.49 17.34
N ILE A 53 -11.60 -24.58 17.58
CA ILE A 53 -12.13 -23.62 16.59
C ILE A 53 -11.90 -22.19 17.03
N TYR A 54 -11.75 -21.32 16.05
CA TYR A 54 -11.62 -19.89 16.22
C TYR A 54 -12.61 -19.15 15.32
N ARG A 55 -13.37 -18.21 15.89
CA ARG A 55 -14.28 -17.31 15.16
C ARG A 55 -13.55 -16.05 14.76
N LEU A 56 -13.55 -15.72 13.47
CA LEU A 56 -12.98 -14.47 12.95
C LEU A 56 -13.87 -13.28 13.33
N ILE A 57 -13.33 -12.35 14.12
CA ILE A 57 -14.06 -11.16 14.58
C ILE A 57 -13.84 -9.98 13.64
N ARG A 58 -12.57 -9.70 13.28
CA ARG A 58 -12.21 -8.57 12.41
C ARG A 58 -10.78 -8.66 11.90
N VAL A 59 -10.46 -7.87 10.87
CA VAL A 59 -9.08 -7.60 10.45
C VAL A 59 -8.38 -6.70 11.50
N ARG A 60 -7.11 -6.98 11.81
CA ARG A 60 -6.29 -6.12 12.70
C ARG A 60 -5.97 -4.79 11.99
N LYS A 61 -6.03 -3.68 12.73
CA LYS A 61 -5.72 -2.33 12.20
C LYS A 61 -4.26 -2.15 11.75
N LYS A 62 -3.34 -2.93 12.33
CA LYS A 62 -1.93 -3.04 11.93
C LYS A 62 -1.60 -4.53 11.83
N PRO A 63 -1.74 -5.15 10.65
CA PRO A 63 -1.40 -6.56 10.49
C PRO A 63 0.10 -6.78 10.71
N GLY A 64 0.46 -7.79 11.51
CA GLY A 64 1.83 -8.28 11.63
C GLY A 64 2.25 -9.09 10.39
N ASN A 65 3.54 -9.45 10.29
CA ASN A 65 4.04 -10.22 9.16
C ASN A 65 3.31 -11.58 9.04
N VAL A 66 2.84 -11.90 7.83
CA VAL A 66 2.13 -13.15 7.48
C VAL A 66 3.10 -14.30 7.16
N ARG A 67 4.39 -13.99 7.03
CA ARG A 67 5.42 -14.96 6.65
C ARG A 67 6.57 -14.89 7.65
N GLY A 68 6.51 -15.79 8.63
CA GLY A 68 7.49 -15.94 9.70
C GLY A 68 6.78 -16.39 10.98
N LEU A 69 7.35 -17.36 11.70
CA LEU A 69 6.90 -17.71 13.05
C LEU A 69 6.94 -16.45 13.92
N ALA A 70 5.87 -16.14 14.64
CA ALA A 70 5.83 -15.01 15.57
C ALA A 70 7.01 -15.12 16.56
N GLY A 71 7.87 -14.10 16.60
CA GLY A 71 9.04 -14.05 17.49
C GLY A 71 10.37 -14.56 16.91
N LEU A 72 10.41 -15.03 15.66
CA LEU A 72 11.68 -15.37 14.98
C LEU A 72 12.02 -14.34 13.90
N GLU A 73 12.58 -13.21 14.32
CA GLU A 73 13.33 -12.32 13.44
C GLU A 73 14.71 -12.94 13.18
N SER A 74 14.79 -13.95 12.30
CA SER A 74 16.11 -14.40 11.80
C SER A 74 16.73 -13.24 11.03
N ALA A 75 17.82 -12.63 11.48
CA ALA A 75 18.54 -11.57 10.76
C ALA A 75 18.64 -11.87 9.26
N MET A 76 18.48 -10.87 8.39
CA MET A 76 18.70 -11.06 6.95
C MET A 76 20.17 -11.42 6.73
N VAL A 77 20.44 -12.69 6.45
CA VAL A 77 21.79 -13.16 6.11
C VAL A 77 22.05 -12.88 4.63
N GLY A 78 23.15 -12.22 4.32
CA GLY A 78 23.64 -12.05 2.95
C GLY A 78 23.01 -10.92 2.14
N ARG A 79 22.40 -9.92 2.78
CA ARG A 79 21.86 -8.70 2.13
C ARG A 79 22.49 -7.39 2.61
N ASP A 80 23.67 -7.49 3.21
CA ASP A 80 24.37 -6.34 3.78
C ASP A 80 24.68 -5.26 2.74
N VAL A 81 24.96 -5.68 1.50
CA VAL A 81 25.26 -4.78 0.37
C VAL A 81 24.01 -4.01 -0.08
N GLU A 82 22.87 -4.68 -0.24
CA GLU A 82 21.63 -4.02 -0.65
C GLU A 82 21.10 -3.07 0.43
N VAL A 83 21.16 -3.49 1.69
CA VAL A 83 20.79 -2.64 2.83
C VAL A 83 21.72 -1.42 2.89
N ALA A 84 23.03 -1.61 2.76
CA ALA A 84 23.99 -0.50 2.71
C ALA A 84 23.68 0.47 1.57
N SER A 85 23.34 -0.04 0.37
CA SER A 85 22.95 0.80 -0.77
C SER A 85 21.70 1.65 -0.47
N LEU A 86 20.66 1.06 0.12
CA LEU A 86 19.44 1.80 0.49
C LEU A 86 19.69 2.83 1.59
N LEU A 87 20.61 2.55 2.52
CA LEU A 87 21.06 3.50 3.54
C LEU A 87 21.86 4.66 2.93
N VAL A 88 22.68 4.41 1.89
CA VAL A 88 23.37 5.46 1.15
C VAL A 88 22.36 6.35 0.42
N SER A 89 21.37 5.76 -0.27
CA SER A 89 20.29 6.54 -0.92
C SER A 89 19.51 7.41 0.07
N LYS A 90 19.28 6.94 1.30
CA LYS A 90 18.71 7.75 2.39
C LYS A 90 19.61 8.95 2.74
N LYS A 91 20.93 8.75 2.83
CA LYS A 91 21.88 9.83 3.16
C LYS A 91 21.92 10.90 2.08
N THR A 92 22.00 10.52 0.80
CA THR A 92 21.96 11.47 -0.31
C THR A 92 20.62 12.22 -0.37
N LEU A 93 19.51 11.53 -0.10
CA LEU A 93 18.19 12.15 -0.04
C LEU A 93 18.10 13.23 1.03
N LYS A 94 18.62 12.96 2.22
CA LYS A 94 18.70 13.95 3.31
C LYS A 94 19.62 15.13 2.98
N ALA A 95 20.61 14.93 2.11
CA ALA A 95 21.47 15.99 1.60
C ALA A 95 20.81 16.82 0.47
N GLY A 96 19.53 16.58 0.18
CA GLY A 96 18.79 17.32 -0.86
C GLY A 96 18.79 16.65 -2.22
N GLN A 97 19.51 15.54 -2.40
CA GLN A 97 19.67 14.89 -3.70
C GLN A 97 18.62 13.79 -3.89
N GLY A 98 17.70 13.99 -4.83
CA GLY A 98 16.77 12.96 -5.25
C GLY A 98 17.46 11.78 -5.95
N GLY A 99 16.70 10.74 -6.24
CA GLY A 99 17.24 9.57 -6.93
C GLY A 99 16.22 8.51 -7.31
N ILE A 100 16.72 7.45 -7.94
CA ILE A 100 15.94 6.26 -8.28
C ILE A 100 16.70 5.04 -7.74
N ALA A 101 15.98 4.15 -7.06
CA ALA A 101 16.43 2.83 -6.67
C ALA A 101 15.53 1.78 -7.32
N LEU A 102 16.11 0.66 -7.75
CA LEU A 102 15.36 -0.47 -8.29
C LEU A 102 15.80 -1.75 -7.58
N ILE A 103 14.85 -2.41 -6.94
CA ILE A 103 15.05 -3.70 -6.28
C ILE A 103 14.46 -4.78 -7.19
N THR A 104 15.32 -5.58 -7.80
CA THR A 104 14.94 -6.72 -8.63
C THR A 104 15.31 -8.05 -7.95
N GLY A 105 14.72 -9.13 -8.43
CA GLY A 105 15.05 -10.49 -7.98
C GLY A 105 13.87 -11.44 -8.16
N GLU A 106 14.14 -12.74 -8.06
CA GLU A 106 13.12 -13.78 -8.22
C GLU A 106 12.05 -13.71 -7.11
N PRO A 107 10.82 -14.20 -7.38
CA PRO A 107 9.81 -14.39 -6.35
C PRO A 107 10.37 -15.19 -5.16
N GLY A 108 10.08 -14.74 -3.93
CA GLY A 108 10.52 -15.45 -2.73
C GLY A 108 11.91 -15.07 -2.20
N LEU A 109 12.74 -14.31 -2.94
CA LEU A 109 14.06 -13.89 -2.44
C LEU A 109 14.03 -12.87 -1.29
N GLY A 110 12.86 -12.43 -0.82
CA GLY A 110 12.76 -11.53 0.34
C GLY A 110 12.76 -10.03 0.02
N LYS A 111 12.42 -9.61 -1.21
CA LYS A 111 12.27 -8.18 -1.58
C LYS A 111 11.31 -7.42 -0.66
N THR A 112 10.14 -8.00 -0.37
CA THR A 112 9.17 -7.41 0.57
C THR A 112 9.75 -7.29 1.98
N ARG A 113 10.57 -8.28 2.40
CA ARG A 113 11.24 -8.23 3.70
C ARG A 113 12.28 -7.12 3.75
N LEU A 114 13.10 -6.97 2.70
CA LEU A 114 14.07 -5.87 2.55
C LEU A 114 13.38 -4.49 2.63
N ILE A 115 12.25 -4.31 1.95
CA ILE A 115 11.46 -3.08 2.03
C ILE A 115 10.92 -2.85 3.45
N THR A 116 10.38 -3.89 4.10
CA THR A 116 9.86 -3.79 5.47
C THR A 116 10.96 -3.38 6.45
N GLU A 117 12.13 -4.01 6.38
CA GLU A 117 13.28 -3.67 7.24
C GLU A 117 13.81 -2.26 6.95
N TRP A 118 13.88 -1.86 5.67
CA TRP A 118 14.27 -0.51 5.30
C TRP A 118 13.28 0.53 5.84
N LYS A 119 11.97 0.28 5.72
CA LYS A 119 10.92 1.15 6.29
C LYS A 119 11.04 1.25 7.82
N ALA A 120 11.33 0.15 8.51
CA ALA A 120 11.57 0.18 9.96
C ALA A 120 12.79 1.05 10.32
N ALA A 121 13.88 0.97 9.55
CA ALA A 121 15.07 1.82 9.73
C ALA A 121 14.87 3.31 9.33
N LEU A 122 13.76 3.60 8.67
CA LEU A 122 13.32 4.95 8.31
C LEU A 122 12.34 5.53 9.33
N ASP A 123 11.75 4.71 10.21
CA ASP A 123 10.80 5.17 11.20
C ASP A 123 11.44 6.16 12.19
N GLY A 124 10.68 7.17 12.60
CA GLY A 124 11.16 8.28 13.44
C GLY A 124 12.17 9.25 12.80
N GLN A 125 12.52 9.07 11.52
CA GLN A 125 13.39 10.00 10.80
C GLN A 125 12.57 11.19 10.24
N PRO A 126 13.18 12.38 10.07
CA PRO A 126 12.51 13.55 9.48
C PRO A 126 12.40 13.40 7.96
N LEU A 127 11.61 12.44 7.52
CA LEU A 127 11.31 12.15 6.10
C LEU A 127 9.92 11.52 6.00
N LYS A 128 9.32 11.61 4.81
CA LYS A 128 8.04 10.94 4.51
C LYS A 128 8.31 9.69 3.69
N VAL A 129 7.66 8.59 4.05
CA VAL A 129 7.61 7.38 3.20
C VAL A 129 6.17 7.16 2.77
N VAL A 130 5.96 7.03 1.46
CA VAL A 130 4.69 6.62 0.88
C VAL A 130 4.88 5.39 0.02
N GLN A 131 3.88 4.53 -0.02
CA GLN A 131 3.96 3.26 -0.71
C GLN A 131 2.71 3.03 -1.55
N GLY A 132 2.93 2.65 -2.80
CA GLY A 132 1.90 2.12 -3.69
C GLY A 132 2.18 0.65 -4.03
N ARG A 133 1.12 -0.13 -4.22
CA ARG A 133 1.18 -1.53 -4.63
C ARG A 133 0.32 -1.76 -5.86
N CYS A 134 0.81 -2.58 -6.78
CA CYS A 134 -0.01 -3.11 -7.87
C CYS A 134 -0.59 -4.47 -7.50
N LEU A 135 -1.89 -4.64 -7.73
CA LEU A 135 -2.54 -5.95 -7.63
C LEU A 135 -2.41 -6.72 -8.96
N SER A 136 -2.26 -8.04 -8.84
CA SER A 136 -2.28 -9.06 -9.91
C SER A 136 -3.35 -8.88 -10.96
N TYR A 137 -4.52 -8.44 -10.50
CA TYR A 137 -5.73 -8.31 -11.29
C TYR A 137 -6.05 -6.84 -11.60
N GLY A 138 -5.19 -5.92 -11.15
CA GLY A 138 -5.35 -4.47 -11.20
C GLY A 138 -5.04 -3.84 -12.56
N GLN A 139 -4.51 -4.61 -13.53
CA GLN A 139 -4.16 -4.09 -14.87
C GLN A 139 -5.36 -3.47 -15.62
N LYS A 140 -6.60 -3.78 -15.21
CA LYS A 140 -7.83 -3.22 -15.79
C LYS A 140 -8.29 -1.91 -15.14
N MET A 141 -7.71 -1.49 -14.02
CA MET A 141 -8.04 -0.26 -13.31
C MET A 141 -7.00 0.81 -13.65
N ALA A 142 -7.39 1.81 -14.44
CA ALA A 142 -6.49 2.91 -14.78
C ALA A 142 -6.04 3.65 -13.50
N TYR A 143 -4.75 3.98 -13.45
CA TYR A 143 -4.12 4.73 -12.37
C TYR A 143 -4.12 4.04 -10.99
N HIS A 144 -4.25 2.71 -10.93
CA HIS A 144 -4.40 1.99 -9.67
C HIS A 144 -3.23 2.23 -8.69
N MET A 145 -1.99 2.21 -9.20
CA MET A 145 -0.80 2.49 -8.39
C MET A 145 -0.84 3.90 -7.78
N LEU A 146 -1.34 4.87 -8.54
CA LEU A 146 -1.41 6.27 -8.10
C LEU A 146 -2.51 6.47 -7.06
N VAL A 147 -3.65 5.79 -7.22
CA VAL A 147 -4.72 5.75 -6.21
C VAL A 147 -4.19 5.19 -4.90
N ASP A 148 -3.47 4.06 -4.94
CA ASP A 148 -2.88 3.43 -3.75
C ASP A 148 -1.84 4.35 -3.08
N LEU A 149 -1.00 5.04 -3.88
CA LEU A 149 -0.09 6.08 -3.39
C LEU A 149 -0.83 7.23 -2.70
N LEU A 150 -1.93 7.72 -3.26
CA LEU A 150 -2.72 8.78 -2.63
C LEU A 150 -3.30 8.33 -1.28
N HIS A 151 -3.80 7.09 -1.19
CA HIS A 151 -4.21 6.51 0.09
C HIS A 151 -3.07 6.51 1.10
N SER A 152 -1.86 6.12 0.69
CA SER A 152 -0.67 6.19 1.55
C SER A 152 -0.28 7.62 1.93
N VAL A 153 -0.38 8.59 1.02
CA VAL A 153 -0.10 10.02 1.29
C VAL A 153 -1.04 10.58 2.35
N LEU A 154 -2.31 10.16 2.31
CA LEU A 154 -3.40 10.58 3.19
C LEU A 154 -3.45 9.79 4.50
N GLY A 155 -2.63 8.73 4.66
CA GLY A 155 -2.71 7.83 5.81
C GLY A 155 -4.04 7.08 5.90
N ALA A 156 -4.69 6.81 4.76
CA ALA A 156 -5.99 6.18 4.66
C ALA A 156 -5.85 4.68 4.30
N PRO A 157 -5.84 3.75 5.27
CA PRO A 157 -5.73 2.33 4.99
C PRO A 157 -6.94 1.78 4.21
N PRO A 158 -6.83 0.57 3.63
CA PRO A 158 -7.96 -0.12 2.99
C PRO A 158 -9.19 -0.19 3.92
N GLY A 159 -10.37 0.11 3.37
CA GLY A 159 -11.62 0.18 4.13
C GLY A 159 -11.87 1.50 4.87
N THR A 160 -11.01 2.52 4.69
CA THR A 160 -11.31 3.87 5.17
C THR A 160 -12.54 4.41 4.45
N GLU A 161 -13.46 4.99 5.22
CA GLU A 161 -14.69 5.56 4.70
C GLU A 161 -14.43 6.74 3.73
N PRO A 162 -15.15 6.85 2.60
CA PRO A 162 -14.95 7.93 1.63
C PRO A 162 -15.06 9.35 2.21
N SER A 163 -15.91 9.57 3.22
CA SER A 163 -16.03 10.85 3.93
C SER A 163 -14.72 11.25 4.62
N LYS A 164 -14.04 10.30 5.26
CA LYS A 164 -12.76 10.51 5.95
C LYS A 164 -11.61 10.72 4.97
N ILE A 165 -11.58 9.97 3.86
CA ILE A 165 -10.59 10.17 2.79
C ILE A 165 -10.73 11.59 2.22
N ARG A 166 -11.96 12.05 1.97
CA ARG A 166 -12.24 13.40 1.47
C ARG A 166 -11.80 14.48 2.45
N ALA A 167 -12.11 14.32 3.74
CA ALA A 167 -11.68 15.26 4.78
C ALA A 167 -10.15 15.34 4.84
N ALA A 168 -9.46 14.20 4.88
CA ALA A 168 -8.00 14.15 4.86
C ALA A 168 -7.40 14.81 3.60
N LEU A 169 -8.03 14.60 2.44
CA LEU A 169 -7.60 15.21 1.19
C LEU A 169 -7.79 16.74 1.20
N ARG A 170 -8.92 17.24 1.71
CA ARG A 170 -9.15 18.68 1.85
C ARG A 170 -8.10 19.30 2.75
N THR A 171 -7.89 18.75 3.95
CA THR A 171 -6.88 19.24 4.88
C THR A 171 -5.49 19.24 4.24
N LEU A 172 -5.10 18.17 3.54
CA LEU A 172 -3.81 18.11 2.85
C LEU A 172 -3.69 19.19 1.76
N VAL A 173 -4.74 19.42 0.97
CA VAL A 173 -4.70 20.39 -0.13
C VAL A 173 -4.71 21.83 0.40
N GLU A 174 -5.53 22.12 1.42
CA GLU A 174 -5.55 23.43 2.11
C GLU A 174 -4.17 23.78 2.68
N ASP A 175 -3.51 22.80 3.28
CA ASP A 175 -2.20 22.95 3.91
C ASP A 175 -1.06 23.10 2.88
N LEU A 176 -1.07 22.32 1.79
CA LEU A 176 -0.04 22.39 0.75
C LEU A 176 -0.25 23.50 -0.29
N PHE A 177 -1.50 23.92 -0.52
CA PHE A 177 -1.90 24.80 -1.61
C PHE A 177 -2.98 25.81 -1.18
N PRO A 178 -2.72 26.65 -0.17
CA PRO A 178 -3.74 27.52 0.44
C PRO A 178 -4.48 28.41 -0.58
N GLU A 179 -3.78 28.90 -1.60
CA GLU A 179 -4.32 29.80 -2.63
C GLU A 179 -4.68 29.08 -3.95
N ALA A 180 -4.43 27.78 -4.07
CA ALA A 180 -4.57 27.05 -5.32
C ALA A 180 -5.29 25.70 -5.15
N GLN A 181 -6.19 25.62 -4.17
CA GLN A 181 -6.91 24.39 -3.82
C GLN A 181 -7.72 23.85 -5.00
N MET A 182 -8.42 24.73 -5.73
CA MET A 182 -9.26 24.36 -6.88
C MET A 182 -8.44 23.90 -8.09
N GLU A 183 -7.14 24.18 -8.14
CA GLU A 183 -6.25 23.64 -9.18
C GLU A 183 -5.75 22.23 -8.87
N VAL A 184 -6.00 21.70 -7.68
CA VAL A 184 -5.43 20.43 -7.17
C VAL A 184 -6.51 19.48 -6.70
N TYR A 185 -7.35 19.93 -5.76
CA TYR A 185 -8.35 19.11 -5.09
C TYR A 185 -9.30 18.37 -6.04
N PRO A 186 -9.92 19.01 -7.06
CA PRO A 186 -10.89 18.33 -7.92
C PRO A 186 -10.31 17.10 -8.62
N TYR A 187 -9.08 17.19 -9.11
CA TYR A 187 -8.43 16.13 -9.87
C TYR A 187 -7.99 14.95 -8.99
N LEU A 188 -7.47 15.22 -7.79
CA LEU A 188 -7.13 14.16 -6.83
C LEU A 188 -8.40 13.46 -6.30
N ALA A 189 -9.42 14.25 -5.97
CA ALA A 189 -10.69 13.73 -5.45
C ALA A 189 -11.42 12.89 -6.52
N HIS A 190 -11.41 13.35 -7.78
CA HIS A 190 -11.95 12.58 -8.90
C HIS A 190 -11.19 11.27 -9.12
N LEU A 191 -9.85 11.29 -9.08
CA LEU A 191 -9.05 10.07 -9.22
C LEU A 191 -9.34 9.04 -8.11
N LEU A 192 -9.60 9.52 -6.89
CA LEU A 192 -10.02 8.72 -5.74
C LEU A 192 -11.52 8.34 -5.77
N SER A 193 -12.26 8.71 -6.82
CA SER A 193 -13.70 8.46 -6.97
C SER A 193 -14.54 9.01 -5.79
N LEU A 194 -14.14 10.15 -5.22
CA LEU A 194 -14.86 10.81 -4.14
C LEU A 194 -15.96 11.70 -4.69
N SER A 195 -17.04 11.91 -3.94
CA SER A 195 -18.04 12.90 -4.35
C SER A 195 -17.49 14.33 -4.28
N LEU A 196 -17.70 15.07 -5.36
CA LEU A 196 -17.28 16.44 -5.54
C LEU A 196 -18.43 17.39 -5.19
N ASP A 197 -18.10 18.58 -4.71
CA ASP A 197 -19.05 19.69 -4.70
C ASP A 197 -19.25 20.21 -6.13
N ARG A 198 -20.23 21.10 -6.31
CA ARG A 198 -20.62 21.58 -7.63
C ARG A 198 -19.45 22.24 -8.39
N GLU A 199 -18.70 23.10 -7.71
CA GLU A 199 -17.61 23.86 -8.30
C GLU A 199 -16.46 22.93 -8.75
N ALA A 200 -16.07 21.96 -7.91
CA ALA A 200 -15.04 20.99 -8.28
C ALA A 200 -15.52 20.04 -9.40
N LEU A 201 -16.81 19.68 -9.41
CA LEU A 201 -17.38 18.82 -10.43
C LEU A 201 -17.36 19.48 -11.82
N GLU A 202 -17.70 20.77 -11.90
CA GLU A 202 -17.71 21.53 -13.17
C GLU A 202 -16.31 21.55 -13.83
N LEU A 203 -15.24 21.68 -13.03
CA LEU A 203 -13.86 21.67 -13.54
C LEU A 203 -13.41 20.33 -14.13
N VAL A 204 -13.97 19.22 -13.67
CA VAL A 204 -13.57 17.88 -14.12
C VAL A 204 -14.48 17.40 -15.25
N ARG A 205 -15.78 17.66 -15.16
CA ARG A 205 -16.78 17.15 -16.10
C ARG A 205 -16.57 17.64 -17.53
N ASP A 206 -16.12 18.88 -17.69
CA ASP A 206 -16.03 19.53 -18.99
C ASP A 206 -14.70 19.23 -19.72
N LEU A 207 -13.79 18.47 -19.09
CA LEU A 207 -12.52 18.07 -19.68
C LEU A 207 -12.65 16.81 -20.53
N ASP A 208 -12.03 16.84 -21.71
CA ASP A 208 -11.78 15.63 -22.47
C ASP A 208 -10.76 14.72 -21.76
N PRO A 209 -10.67 13.42 -22.13
CA PRO A 209 -9.76 12.48 -21.47
C PRO A 209 -8.27 12.86 -21.50
N LEU A 210 -7.81 13.54 -22.56
CA LEU A 210 -6.42 13.95 -22.71
C LEU A 210 -6.12 15.15 -21.79
N ALA A 211 -7.02 16.12 -21.73
CA ALA A 211 -6.94 17.25 -20.83
C ALA A 211 -7.00 16.80 -19.37
N LEU A 212 -7.89 15.86 -19.03
CA LEU A 212 -7.97 15.29 -17.68
C LEU A 212 -6.67 14.56 -17.28
N LYS A 213 -6.09 13.79 -18.20
CA LYS A 213 -4.78 13.15 -18.00
C LYS A 213 -3.67 14.18 -17.75
N ALA A 214 -3.65 15.27 -18.51
CA ALA A 214 -2.70 16.36 -18.30
C ALA A 214 -2.89 17.02 -16.92
N GLN A 215 -4.13 17.18 -16.46
CA GLN A 215 -4.42 17.68 -15.11
C GLN A 215 -3.95 16.73 -14.02
N TYR A 216 -4.14 15.41 -14.17
CA TYR A 216 -3.57 14.43 -13.23
C TYR A 216 -2.06 14.55 -13.17
N GLN A 217 -1.39 14.59 -14.31
CA GLN A 217 0.06 14.75 -14.34
C GLN A 217 0.50 16.06 -13.65
N LYS A 218 -0.12 17.19 -13.97
CA LYS A 218 0.17 18.49 -13.35
C LYS A 218 -0.02 18.41 -11.83
N THR A 219 -1.10 17.80 -11.38
CA THR A 219 -1.47 17.72 -9.97
C THR A 219 -0.53 16.81 -9.18
N PHE A 220 -0.15 15.64 -9.72
CA PHE A 220 0.83 14.75 -9.08
C PHE A 220 2.22 15.40 -9.00
N ARG A 221 2.64 16.14 -10.05
CA ARG A 221 3.91 16.88 -10.01
C ARG A 221 3.92 17.91 -8.89
N ARG A 222 2.86 18.69 -8.75
CA ARG A 222 2.70 19.65 -7.66
C ARG A 222 2.70 18.97 -6.31
N LEU A 223 1.87 17.92 -6.15
CA LEU A 223 1.76 17.19 -4.89
C LEU A 223 3.12 16.64 -4.42
N PHE A 224 3.85 15.95 -5.30
CA PHE A 224 5.10 15.29 -4.91
C PHE A 224 6.22 16.30 -4.65
N SER A 225 6.27 17.38 -5.45
CA SER A 225 7.23 18.47 -5.21
C SER A 225 6.94 19.18 -3.89
N SER A 226 5.69 19.53 -3.60
CA SER A 226 5.31 20.17 -2.33
C SER A 226 5.57 19.28 -1.12
N LEU A 227 5.30 17.97 -1.24
CA LEU A 227 5.62 17.00 -0.17
C LEU A 227 7.12 16.89 0.06
N ALA A 228 7.92 16.77 -1.01
CA ALA A 228 9.38 16.66 -0.93
C ALA A 228 10.02 17.97 -0.44
N PHE A 229 9.46 19.13 -0.77
CA PHE A 229 9.93 20.42 -0.28
C PHE A 229 9.76 20.56 1.24
N ARG A 230 8.68 20.02 1.81
CA ARG A 230 8.47 20.04 3.26
C ARG A 230 9.42 19.14 4.02
N GLN A 231 9.64 17.94 3.49
CA GLN A 231 10.60 16.99 4.04
C GLN A 231 10.96 15.96 2.96
N PRO A 232 12.17 15.39 3.00
CA PRO A 232 12.59 14.34 2.06
C PRO A 232 11.53 13.26 1.88
N LEU A 233 11.20 12.91 0.63
CA LEU A 233 10.12 12.00 0.28
C LEU A 233 10.67 10.73 -0.37
N ILE A 234 10.29 9.57 0.17
CA ILE A 234 10.54 8.26 -0.42
C ILE A 234 9.22 7.71 -0.93
N VAL A 235 9.17 7.37 -2.22
CA VAL A 235 8.03 6.76 -2.91
C VAL A 235 8.39 5.33 -3.27
N ILE A 236 7.78 4.37 -2.59
CA ILE A 236 7.99 2.94 -2.84
C ILE A 236 6.90 2.43 -3.79
N LEU A 237 7.31 1.82 -4.90
CA LEU A 237 6.43 1.28 -5.95
C LEU A 237 6.59 -0.23 -5.97
N GLU A 238 5.72 -0.95 -5.26
CA GLU A 238 5.77 -2.42 -5.21
C GLU A 238 5.06 -3.07 -6.39
N ASP A 239 5.66 -4.16 -6.89
CA ASP A 239 5.18 -4.94 -8.03
C ASP A 239 4.95 -4.07 -9.29
N ILE A 240 5.88 -3.15 -9.58
CA ILE A 240 5.75 -2.18 -10.69
C ILE A 240 5.53 -2.84 -12.08
N HIS A 241 6.01 -4.06 -12.26
CA HIS A 241 5.77 -4.88 -13.45
C HIS A 241 4.28 -5.18 -13.70
N TRP A 242 3.40 -4.95 -12.72
CA TRP A 242 1.95 -5.11 -12.81
C TRP A 242 1.19 -3.78 -12.90
N ALA A 243 1.90 -2.65 -13.02
CA ALA A 243 1.29 -1.34 -13.18
C ALA A 243 0.47 -1.25 -14.46
N ASP A 244 -0.69 -0.62 -14.37
CA ASP A 244 -1.49 -0.32 -15.55
C ASP A 244 -0.77 0.72 -16.44
N PRO A 245 -1.06 0.76 -17.75
CA PRO A 245 -0.39 1.67 -18.69
C PRO A 245 -0.50 3.15 -18.29
N SER A 246 -1.64 3.56 -17.74
CA SER A 246 -1.90 4.95 -17.35
C SER A 246 -1.07 5.35 -16.13
N SER A 247 -0.95 4.46 -15.13
CA SER A 247 -0.01 4.64 -14.02
C SER A 247 1.43 4.71 -14.49
N THR A 248 1.85 3.79 -15.37
CA THR A 248 3.24 3.74 -15.87
C THR A 248 3.61 5.03 -16.59
N ASP A 249 2.77 5.49 -17.52
CA ASP A 249 3.00 6.73 -18.27
C ASP A 249 3.13 7.93 -17.32
N LEU A 250 2.22 8.10 -16.37
CA LEU A 250 2.28 9.21 -15.43
C LEU A 250 3.51 9.12 -14.50
N LEU A 251 3.85 7.93 -13.99
CA LEU A 251 5.06 7.72 -13.17
C LEU A 251 6.34 8.12 -13.91
N VAL A 252 6.47 7.75 -15.19
CA VAL A 252 7.61 8.18 -16.04
C VAL A 252 7.67 9.70 -16.12
N LYS A 253 6.53 10.38 -16.22
CA LYS A 253 6.46 11.86 -16.21
C LYS A 253 6.77 12.47 -14.84
N LEU A 254 6.80 11.72 -13.75
CA LEU A 254 7.22 12.21 -12.42
C LEU A 254 8.71 12.02 -12.16
N LEU A 255 9.40 11.12 -12.87
CA LEU A 255 10.83 10.86 -12.65
C LEU A 255 11.71 12.12 -12.71
N PRO A 256 11.50 13.10 -13.60
CA PRO A 256 12.32 14.31 -13.62
C PRO A 256 12.28 15.14 -12.33
N LEU A 257 11.28 14.95 -11.46
CA LEU A 257 11.20 15.69 -10.19
C LEU A 257 12.39 15.42 -9.25
N ILE A 258 13.07 14.30 -9.40
CA ILE A 258 14.24 13.95 -8.55
C ILE A 258 15.41 14.92 -8.73
N LEU A 259 15.44 15.67 -9.83
CA LEU A 259 16.53 16.60 -10.13
C LEU A 259 16.48 17.84 -9.24
N ASP A 260 15.26 18.26 -8.88
CA ASP A 260 15.00 19.52 -8.17
C ASP A 260 14.44 19.31 -6.76
N ASN A 261 14.18 18.07 -6.36
CA ASN A 261 13.52 17.74 -5.10
C ASN A 261 14.26 16.61 -4.37
N PRO A 262 14.28 16.60 -3.02
CA PRO A 262 14.73 15.46 -2.23
C PRO A 262 13.68 14.34 -2.30
N LEU A 263 13.54 13.75 -3.49
CA LEU A 263 12.58 12.72 -3.84
C LEU A 263 13.30 11.45 -4.30
N LEU A 264 13.05 10.33 -3.64
CA LEU A 264 13.56 9.02 -4.01
C LEU A 264 12.42 8.12 -4.49
N PHE A 265 12.45 7.72 -5.76
CA PHE A 265 11.59 6.64 -6.24
C PHE A 265 12.29 5.30 -6.02
N CYS A 266 11.63 4.36 -5.34
CA CYS A 266 12.12 3.00 -5.15
C CYS A 266 11.17 2.01 -5.82
N GLY A 267 11.52 1.52 -7.00
CA GLY A 267 10.78 0.46 -7.69
C GLY A 267 11.12 -0.92 -7.15
N VAL A 268 10.12 -1.79 -7.02
CA VAL A 268 10.32 -3.20 -6.69
C VAL A 268 9.71 -4.05 -7.80
N ALA A 269 10.55 -4.85 -8.45
CA ALA A 269 10.18 -5.66 -9.60
C ALA A 269 10.68 -7.11 -9.47
N ARG A 270 10.12 -8.00 -10.29
CA ARG A 270 10.65 -9.36 -10.46
C ARG A 270 11.73 -9.33 -11.55
N SER A 271 12.81 -10.09 -11.35
CA SER A 271 13.72 -10.39 -12.45
C SER A 271 13.04 -11.40 -13.36
N SER A 272 12.88 -11.03 -14.63
CA SER A 272 12.43 -11.91 -15.73
C SER A 272 13.53 -12.87 -16.15
#